data_AF-A0A7Y1X872-F1
#
_entry.id   AF-A0A7Y1X872-F1
#
_cell.length_a   1.000
_cell.length_b   1.000
_cell.length_c   1.000
_cell.angle_alpha   90.00
_cell.angle_beta   90.00
_cell.angle_gamma   90.00
#
_symmetry.space_group_name_H-M   'P 1'
#
loop_
_entity.id
_entity.type
_entity.pdbx_description
1 polymer ?
#
loop_
_entity_poly.entity_id
_entity_poly.type
_entity_poly.pdbx_seq_one_letter_code
_entity_poly.pdbx_strand_id
1 'polypeptide(L)'
;MTGLRFVVVADSHIRFPDDDVETYPSNSLMVARNEFVVDVCNRIGPAFVVHLGDIVHPLPVEDAHEAAVQLAAGVYDRLEMPIHFVAGNHDIGDKPNAYVAVPPVAEENYGVFERFWGEPYKSFDSGDLHFTLIDTPVLNSGFQRELDQRAWLEADLAKASAAGRRIFMFTHYPPFIREANENVHYDNLAEPARSRLLQLIEQHQVEAVFSGHVHNFLYNHLGRTEFYVLPSTGFTRPDYSELAAVLPDSENGRDDPAKLGFFVIDVLADGHRVTPIRTNGATGEAASLPVSLATSLDSQWQSPVGVTLRHAWMSDIDFPTAGLDEFTRKTVRNDATLPALWEARVNDLRIPIGDAATPEARDRLRHLAGRGARFTLVSVGVPDEPTLGIISQLDGAATRWEIATPVGSFAQIAAALATIGDKVDLPVAVGPITPIGSSDEAVHHFVSTGFDPQDDPLVDEWAGFDTARSVRELVFRVAPEAGISGSVESAHRAATEAGYSAVVLIDLPRSSESTTFEDDRALADRVAEAVGAALAHREAAIFLDSFMDHDRSYYPRHGLIDRHHNPRPGLVRLIEESSRGWITAGN
;
A
#
# COMPACT_ATOMS: atom_id res chain seq x y z
N MET A 1 3.46 -6.83 -27.21
CA MET A 1 4.82 -7.08 -26.70
C MET A 1 4.66 -7.60 -25.29
N THR A 2 5.14 -8.81 -24.99
CA THR A 2 5.14 -9.33 -23.63
C THR A 2 6.09 -8.46 -22.81
N GLY A 3 5.57 -7.72 -21.82
CA GLY A 3 6.37 -6.87 -20.93
C GLY A 3 7.40 -7.70 -20.16
N LEU A 4 8.50 -7.06 -19.74
CA LEU A 4 9.48 -7.69 -18.87
C LEU A 4 8.86 -7.85 -17.48
N ARG A 5 8.98 -9.05 -16.89
CA ARG A 5 8.61 -9.33 -15.50
C ARG A 5 9.85 -9.70 -14.70
N PHE A 6 10.05 -9.08 -13.54
CA PHE A 6 11.09 -9.45 -12.59
C PHE A 6 10.53 -9.49 -11.16
N VAL A 7 11.27 -10.10 -10.24
CA VAL A 7 10.91 -10.19 -8.82
C VAL A 7 11.95 -9.46 -7.97
N VAL A 8 11.49 -8.80 -6.91
CA VAL A 8 12.37 -8.14 -5.94
C VAL A 8 12.06 -8.68 -4.53
N VAL A 9 13.10 -9.15 -3.85
CA VAL A 9 13.10 -9.75 -2.51
C VAL A 9 14.02 -8.93 -1.60
N ALA A 10 13.75 -8.88 -0.29
CA ALA A 10 14.58 -8.14 0.66
C ALA A 10 14.68 -8.84 2.03
N ASP A 11 15.79 -8.60 2.72
CA ASP A 11 15.96 -8.83 4.16
C ASP A 11 15.64 -10.27 4.60
N SER A 12 16.25 -11.25 3.94
CA SER A 12 16.03 -12.67 4.19
C SER A 12 16.61 -13.17 5.50
N HIS A 13 17.71 -12.55 5.95
CA HIS A 13 18.37 -12.85 7.21
C HIS A 13 18.58 -14.34 7.48
N ILE A 14 19.05 -15.06 6.46
CA ILE A 14 19.40 -16.48 6.57
C ILE A 14 20.40 -16.66 7.72
N ARG A 15 20.11 -17.64 8.55
CA ARG A 15 20.88 -18.04 9.73
C ARG A 15 20.64 -19.52 10.01
N PHE A 16 21.41 -20.11 10.92
CA PHE A 16 21.14 -21.48 11.31
C PHE A 16 19.85 -21.57 12.14
N PRO A 17 19.02 -22.62 12.00
CA PRO A 17 17.72 -22.69 12.65
C PRO A 17 17.75 -22.66 14.18
N ASP A 18 18.87 -22.99 14.80
CA ASP A 18 19.03 -23.00 16.25
C ASP A 18 19.55 -21.64 16.81
N ASP A 19 19.82 -20.66 15.95
CA ASP A 19 20.41 -19.37 16.32
C ASP A 19 19.40 -18.45 17.03
N ASP A 20 19.66 -18.15 18.31
CA ASP A 20 18.91 -17.18 19.14
C ASP A 20 17.38 -17.43 19.20
N VAL A 21 16.98 -18.70 19.15
CA VAL A 21 15.56 -19.12 19.18
C VAL A 21 14.90 -18.95 20.55
N GLU A 22 15.70 -18.83 21.62
CA GLU A 22 15.19 -18.56 22.97
C GLU A 22 14.66 -17.13 23.10
N THR A 23 15.27 -16.17 22.38
CA THR A 23 14.83 -14.77 22.34
C THR A 23 13.71 -14.58 21.33
N TYR A 24 13.88 -15.13 20.13
CA TYR A 24 12.92 -15.02 19.03
C TYR A 24 12.70 -16.37 18.35
N PRO A 25 11.65 -17.11 18.73
CA PRO A 25 11.31 -18.39 18.10
C PRO A 25 11.26 -18.37 16.57
N SER A 26 10.79 -17.26 15.98
CA SER A 26 10.71 -17.05 14.54
C SER A 26 12.07 -17.15 13.82
N ASN A 27 13.19 -16.93 14.50
CA ASN A 27 14.54 -17.07 13.95
C ASN A 27 14.80 -18.46 13.34
N SER A 28 14.16 -19.51 13.88
CA SER A 28 14.26 -20.87 13.35
C SER A 28 13.63 -21.06 11.96
N LEU A 29 12.81 -20.10 11.51
CA LEU A 29 12.03 -20.20 10.29
C LEU A 29 12.70 -19.54 9.07
N MET A 30 13.82 -18.81 9.24
CA MET A 30 14.41 -17.97 8.18
C MET A 30 14.75 -18.77 6.92
N VAL A 31 15.36 -19.95 7.06
CA VAL A 31 15.66 -20.83 5.91
C VAL A 31 14.38 -21.28 5.24
N ALA A 32 13.43 -21.86 5.99
CA ALA A 32 12.22 -22.44 5.43
C ALA A 32 11.29 -21.39 4.78
N ARG A 33 11.24 -20.17 5.31
CA ARG A 33 10.50 -19.03 4.72
C ARG A 33 11.10 -18.65 3.37
N ASN A 34 12.43 -18.60 3.26
CA ASN A 34 13.10 -18.23 2.02
C ASN A 34 13.12 -19.37 0.98
N GLU A 35 13.18 -20.63 1.39
CA GLU A 35 12.95 -21.77 0.48
C GLU A 35 11.56 -21.69 -0.16
N PHE A 36 10.53 -21.37 0.62
CA PHE A 36 9.19 -21.14 0.10
C PHE A 36 9.17 -19.97 -0.90
N VAL A 37 9.85 -18.85 -0.61
CA VAL A 37 9.97 -17.72 -1.55
C VAL A 37 10.63 -18.15 -2.86
N VAL A 38 11.70 -18.95 -2.82
CA VAL A 38 12.35 -19.50 -4.01
C VAL A 38 11.39 -20.36 -4.82
N ASP A 39 10.64 -21.24 -4.17
CA ASP A 39 9.64 -22.09 -4.84
C ASP A 39 8.52 -21.25 -5.47
N VAL A 40 8.10 -20.15 -4.83
CA VAL A 40 7.15 -19.19 -5.41
C VAL A 40 7.76 -18.50 -6.63
N CYS A 41 9.01 -18.04 -6.56
CA CYS A 41 9.72 -17.41 -7.69
C CYS A 41 9.82 -18.35 -8.90
N ASN A 42 10.16 -19.62 -8.67
CA ASN A 42 10.21 -20.65 -9.72
C ASN A 42 8.84 -20.85 -10.39
N ARG A 43 7.75 -20.86 -9.61
CA ARG A 43 6.38 -20.92 -10.17
C ARG A 43 5.98 -19.66 -10.95
N ILE A 44 6.47 -18.48 -10.57
CA ILE A 44 6.23 -17.23 -11.29
C ILE A 44 7.00 -17.22 -12.64
N GLY A 45 8.22 -17.77 -12.66
CA GLY A 45 9.11 -17.75 -13.80
C GLY A 45 9.50 -16.34 -14.28
N PRO A 46 9.97 -15.43 -13.40
CA PRO A 46 10.41 -14.09 -13.81
C PRO A 46 11.68 -14.15 -14.66
N ALA A 47 11.98 -13.07 -15.38
CA ALA A 47 13.21 -12.96 -16.18
C ALA A 47 14.48 -13.01 -15.31
N PHE A 48 14.40 -12.44 -14.10
CA PHE A 48 15.42 -12.48 -13.06
C PHE A 48 14.82 -12.08 -11.70
N VAL A 49 15.58 -12.32 -10.63
CA VAL A 49 15.30 -11.88 -9.26
C VAL A 49 16.34 -10.85 -8.83
N VAL A 50 15.95 -9.84 -8.05
CA VAL A 50 16.88 -8.94 -7.34
C VAL A 50 16.67 -9.08 -5.84
N HIS A 51 17.73 -9.29 -5.08
CA HIS A 51 17.71 -9.34 -3.62
C HIS A 51 18.36 -8.09 -3.04
N LEU A 52 17.63 -7.33 -2.22
CA LEU A 52 18.02 -5.99 -1.76
C LEU A 52 18.95 -5.99 -0.53
N GLY A 53 19.79 -7.01 -0.36
CA GLY A 53 20.69 -7.13 0.80
C GLY A 53 20.03 -7.69 2.06
N ASP A 54 20.85 -7.75 3.12
CA ASP A 54 20.59 -8.47 4.37
C ASP A 54 20.19 -9.93 4.09
N ILE A 55 21.03 -10.57 3.27
CA ILE A 55 20.86 -11.93 2.79
C ILE A 55 21.02 -12.89 3.97
N VAL A 56 22.02 -12.62 4.81
CA VAL A 56 22.31 -13.37 6.04
C VAL A 56 22.06 -12.51 7.28
N HIS A 57 21.99 -13.14 8.46
CA HIS A 57 21.88 -12.40 9.71
C HIS A 57 23.15 -12.20 10.53
N PRO A 58 24.03 -13.19 10.74
CA PRO A 58 25.26 -12.90 11.47
C PRO A 58 25.98 -11.74 10.75
N LEU A 59 26.60 -10.83 11.49
CA LEU A 59 27.39 -9.74 10.93
C LEU A 59 28.76 -10.25 10.47
N PRO A 60 29.47 -9.55 9.57
CA PRO A 60 30.79 -9.98 9.08
C PRO A 60 31.85 -10.20 10.16
N VAL A 61 31.69 -9.55 11.32
CA VAL A 61 32.58 -9.68 12.48
C VAL A 61 32.33 -10.95 13.30
N GLU A 62 31.25 -11.69 13.02
CA GLU A 62 30.85 -12.89 13.76
C GLU A 62 31.34 -14.16 13.06
N ASP A 63 31.84 -15.13 13.85
CA ASP A 63 32.43 -16.38 13.33
C ASP A 63 31.46 -17.20 12.45
N ALA A 64 30.15 -17.03 12.65
CA ALA A 64 29.12 -17.75 11.90
C ALA A 64 28.79 -17.14 10.52
N HIS A 65 29.32 -15.95 10.19
CA HIS A 65 28.98 -15.19 8.98
C HIS A 65 29.14 -16.00 7.70
N GLU A 66 30.36 -16.45 7.40
CA GLU A 66 30.64 -17.13 6.15
C GLU A 66 29.86 -18.45 6.02
N ALA A 67 29.61 -19.14 7.15
CA ALA A 67 28.80 -20.35 7.16
C ALA A 67 27.33 -20.06 6.86
N ALA A 68 26.78 -18.95 7.35
CA ALA A 68 25.44 -18.48 6.98
C ALA A 68 25.37 -18.03 5.51
N VAL A 69 26.43 -17.40 4.98
CA VAL A 69 26.54 -17.04 3.55
C VAL A 69 26.49 -18.29 2.67
N GLN A 70 27.23 -19.34 3.04
CA GLN A 70 27.21 -20.61 2.32
C GLN A 70 25.84 -21.29 2.40
N LEU A 71 25.15 -21.21 3.54
CA LEU A 71 23.78 -21.70 3.70
C LEU A 71 22.80 -20.93 2.78
N ALA A 72 22.89 -19.60 2.75
CA ALA A 72 22.06 -18.76 1.91
C ALA A 72 22.28 -19.04 0.42
N ALA A 73 23.54 -19.22 0.00
CA ALA A 73 23.87 -19.62 -1.37
C ALA A 73 23.17 -20.94 -1.74
N GLY A 74 23.19 -21.94 -0.86
CA GLY A 74 22.49 -23.21 -1.09
C GLY A 74 20.96 -23.08 -1.23
N VAL A 75 20.35 -22.11 -0.53
CA VAL A 75 18.91 -21.80 -0.69
C VAL A 75 18.65 -21.18 -2.07
N TYR A 76 19.44 -20.18 -2.46
CA TYR A 76 19.23 -19.41 -3.68
C TYR A 76 19.70 -20.10 -4.97
N ASP A 77 20.62 -21.07 -4.89
CA ASP A 77 21.04 -21.93 -6.01
C ASP A 77 19.88 -22.76 -6.59
N ARG A 78 18.76 -22.88 -5.87
CA ARG A 78 17.52 -23.53 -6.32
C ARG A 78 16.69 -22.68 -7.29
N LEU A 79 17.00 -21.40 -7.47
CA LEU A 79 16.30 -20.54 -8.43
C LEU A 79 16.59 -20.98 -9.87
N GLU A 80 15.54 -21.05 -10.70
CA GLU A 80 15.64 -21.45 -12.11
C GLU A 80 16.02 -20.29 -13.05
N MET A 81 16.13 -19.08 -12.51
CA MET A 81 16.48 -17.84 -13.23
C MET A 81 17.63 -17.10 -12.53
N PRO A 82 18.31 -16.16 -13.22
CA PRO A 82 19.37 -15.37 -12.60
C PRO A 82 18.87 -14.56 -11.40
N ILE A 83 19.71 -14.48 -10.37
CA ILE A 83 19.52 -13.60 -9.22
C ILE A 83 20.65 -12.57 -9.15
N HIS A 84 20.31 -11.33 -8.80
CA HIS A 84 21.26 -10.25 -8.57
C HIS A 84 21.16 -9.77 -7.13
N PHE A 85 22.27 -9.77 -6.41
CA PHE A 85 22.33 -9.34 -5.01
C PHE A 85 22.84 -7.91 -4.90
N VAL A 86 22.18 -7.13 -4.06
CA VAL A 86 22.67 -5.89 -3.45
C VAL A 86 23.25 -6.27 -2.09
N ALA A 87 24.32 -5.61 -1.65
CA ALA A 87 24.89 -5.82 -0.32
C ALA A 87 24.14 -5.00 0.74
N GLY A 88 23.72 -5.65 1.82
CA GLY A 88 23.17 -5.01 3.01
C GLY A 88 24.15 -4.91 4.17
N ASN A 89 23.71 -4.33 5.28
CA ASN A 89 24.58 -4.13 6.44
C ASN A 89 24.95 -5.42 7.17
N HIS A 90 24.13 -6.46 7.10
CA HIS A 90 24.50 -7.77 7.61
C HIS A 90 25.46 -8.52 6.66
N ASP A 91 25.56 -8.09 5.41
CA ASP A 91 26.43 -8.75 4.44
C ASP A 91 27.85 -8.17 4.44
N ILE A 92 28.00 -6.85 4.59
CA ILE A 92 29.30 -6.15 4.53
C ILE A 92 29.57 -5.13 5.66
N GLY A 93 28.64 -4.93 6.59
CA GLY A 93 28.73 -3.99 7.72
C GLY A 93 27.85 -2.74 7.53
N ASP A 94 27.53 -2.06 8.64
CA ASP A 94 26.59 -0.92 8.66
C ASP A 94 27.14 0.32 7.93
N LYS A 95 26.25 1.21 7.48
CA LYS A 95 26.67 2.52 7.00
C LYS A 95 27.42 3.27 8.11
N PRO A 96 28.39 4.14 7.78
CA PRO A 96 29.08 4.96 8.78
C PRO A 96 28.08 5.74 9.64
N ASN A 97 27.94 5.33 10.91
CA ASN A 97 27.03 5.92 11.86
C ASN A 97 27.62 5.89 13.28
N ALA A 98 28.05 7.05 13.77
CA ALA A 98 28.68 7.18 15.08
C ALA A 98 27.69 7.06 16.26
N TYR A 99 26.40 6.94 16.00
CA TYR A 99 25.34 6.93 17.01
C TYR A 99 24.82 5.54 17.34
N VAL A 100 25.30 4.50 16.66
CA VAL A 100 24.94 3.09 16.90
C VAL A 100 26.17 2.25 17.19
N ALA A 101 25.97 1.11 17.87
CA ALA A 101 27.04 0.19 18.23
C ALA A 101 27.30 -0.90 17.16
N VAL A 102 26.53 -0.88 16.07
CA VAL A 102 26.69 -1.84 14.96
C VAL A 102 28.00 -1.51 14.23
N PRO A 103 28.91 -2.49 14.03
CA PRO A 103 30.15 -2.26 13.32
C PRO A 103 29.89 -1.73 11.90
N PRO A 104 30.58 -0.64 11.50
CA PRO A 104 30.44 -0.12 10.14
C PRO A 104 31.10 -1.06 9.13
N VAL A 105 30.79 -0.82 7.86
CA VAL A 105 31.42 -1.42 6.69
C VAL A 105 32.95 -1.32 6.76
N ALA A 106 33.62 -2.40 6.38
CA ALA A 106 35.08 -2.51 6.34
C ALA A 106 35.54 -3.19 5.04
N GLU A 107 36.70 -2.80 4.50
CA GLU A 107 37.23 -3.33 3.22
C GLU A 107 37.44 -4.85 3.27
N GLU A 108 37.80 -5.41 4.42
CA GLU A 108 37.96 -6.85 4.63
C GLU A 108 36.64 -7.65 4.49
N ASN A 109 35.48 -7.02 4.72
CA ASN A 109 34.18 -7.71 4.70
C ASN A 109 33.74 -8.09 3.26
N TYR A 110 34.24 -7.39 2.25
CA TYR A 110 33.86 -7.61 0.84
C TYR A 110 34.31 -8.96 0.31
N GLY A 111 35.40 -9.53 0.83
CA GLY A 111 35.98 -10.75 0.26
C GLY A 111 35.05 -11.96 0.33
N VAL A 112 34.18 -12.05 1.34
CA VAL A 112 33.15 -13.09 1.43
C VAL A 112 32.02 -12.79 0.45
N PHE A 113 31.48 -11.56 0.48
CA PHE A 113 30.39 -11.14 -0.42
C PHE A 113 30.75 -11.37 -1.90
N GLU A 114 31.90 -10.87 -2.35
CA GLU A 114 32.32 -10.92 -3.76
C GLU A 114 32.53 -12.35 -4.25
N ARG A 115 32.98 -13.25 -3.36
CA ARG A 115 33.20 -14.66 -3.68
C ARG A 115 31.89 -15.40 -3.98
N PHE A 116 30.81 -15.08 -3.27
CA PHE A 116 29.53 -15.78 -3.41
C PHE A 116 28.56 -15.06 -4.36
N TRP A 117 28.58 -13.73 -4.41
CA TRP A 117 27.54 -12.93 -5.06
C TRP A 117 28.05 -11.93 -6.12
N GLY A 118 29.37 -11.82 -6.27
CA GLY A 118 30.04 -10.98 -7.27
C GLY A 118 30.19 -9.51 -6.85
N GLU A 119 30.36 -8.62 -7.81
CA GLU A 119 30.61 -7.20 -7.56
C GLU A 119 29.47 -6.55 -6.75
N PRO A 120 29.79 -5.71 -5.74
CA PRO A 120 28.79 -5.13 -4.84
C PRO A 120 27.97 -4.00 -5.50
N TYR A 121 28.43 -3.47 -6.63
CA TYR A 121 27.66 -2.60 -7.51
C TYR A 121 27.88 -3.00 -8.96
N LYS A 122 26.83 -2.91 -9.77
CA LYS A 122 26.85 -3.27 -11.19
C LYS A 122 25.59 -2.80 -11.89
N SER A 123 25.60 -2.80 -13.21
CA SER A 123 24.42 -2.56 -14.03
C SER A 123 24.29 -3.56 -15.16
N PHE A 124 23.06 -3.72 -15.66
CA PHE A 124 22.78 -4.53 -16.83
C PHE A 124 21.58 -3.98 -17.59
N ASP A 125 21.53 -4.26 -18.89
CA ASP A 125 20.46 -3.82 -19.78
C ASP A 125 19.55 -5.00 -20.15
N SER A 126 18.25 -4.74 -20.29
CA SER A 126 17.30 -5.69 -20.90
C SER A 126 16.36 -4.92 -21.83
N GLY A 127 16.60 -5.01 -23.13
CA GLY A 127 15.91 -4.16 -24.12
C GLY A 127 16.21 -2.68 -23.88
N ASP A 128 15.16 -1.87 -23.76
CA ASP A 128 15.23 -0.42 -23.50
C ASP A 128 15.28 -0.08 -22.00
N LEU A 129 15.46 -1.10 -21.15
CA LEU A 129 15.50 -0.96 -19.70
C LEU A 129 16.94 -1.09 -19.20
N HIS A 130 17.26 -0.30 -18.19
CA HIS A 130 18.55 -0.30 -17.53
C HIS A 130 18.36 -0.52 -16.03
N PHE A 131 19.06 -1.51 -15.49
CA PHE A 131 18.98 -1.91 -14.09
C PHE A 131 20.32 -1.63 -13.42
N THR A 132 20.33 -0.79 -12.39
CA THR A 132 21.55 -0.42 -11.64
C THR A 132 21.42 -0.82 -10.18
N LEU A 133 22.41 -1.53 -9.67
CA LEU A 133 22.53 -1.98 -8.27
C LEU A 133 23.69 -1.23 -7.66
N ILE A 134 23.49 -0.62 -6.49
CA ILE A 134 24.54 0.15 -5.80
C ILE A 134 24.76 -0.37 -4.37
N ASP A 135 26.00 -0.31 -3.94
CA ASP A 135 26.43 -0.55 -2.57
C ASP A 135 26.12 0.70 -1.74
N THR A 136 25.04 0.64 -0.97
CA THR A 136 24.68 1.73 -0.06
C THR A 136 25.42 1.73 1.29
N PRO A 137 25.79 0.59 1.90
CA PRO A 137 26.61 0.60 3.11
C PRO A 137 27.91 1.41 3.00
N VAL A 138 28.59 1.38 1.84
CA VAL A 138 29.88 2.09 1.65
C VAL A 138 29.78 3.62 1.61
N LEU A 139 28.58 4.19 1.49
CA LEU A 139 28.40 5.63 1.31
C LEU A 139 28.82 6.44 2.54
N ASN A 140 29.58 7.52 2.33
CA ASN A 140 30.26 8.33 3.35
C ASN A 140 31.37 7.62 4.14
N SER A 141 31.84 6.44 3.72
CA SER A 141 32.93 5.72 4.41
C SER A 141 34.30 6.37 4.22
N GLY A 142 34.48 7.10 3.12
CA GLY A 142 35.77 7.64 2.71
C GLY A 142 36.69 6.61 2.04
N PHE A 143 36.20 5.39 1.79
CA PHE A 143 36.95 4.34 1.09
C PHE A 143 37.13 4.65 -0.39
N GLN A 144 38.20 4.12 -0.99
CA GLN A 144 38.45 4.30 -2.42
C GLN A 144 37.31 3.68 -3.26
N ARG A 145 36.76 2.54 -2.81
CA ARG A 145 35.61 1.88 -3.44
C ARG A 145 34.37 2.79 -3.52
N GLU A 146 34.13 3.63 -2.51
CA GLU A 146 33.04 4.62 -2.54
C GLU A 146 33.23 5.62 -3.68
N LEU A 147 34.46 6.12 -3.83
CA LEU A 147 34.82 7.09 -4.87
C LEU A 147 34.71 6.47 -6.27
N ASP A 148 35.14 5.21 -6.41
CA ASP A 148 35.08 4.44 -7.65
C ASP A 148 33.62 4.16 -8.04
N GLN A 149 32.80 3.70 -7.08
CA GLN A 149 31.35 3.53 -7.28
C GLN A 149 30.70 4.82 -7.73
N ARG A 150 31.00 5.95 -7.07
CA ARG A 150 30.40 7.24 -7.43
C ARG A 150 30.72 7.62 -8.88
N ALA A 151 31.99 7.55 -9.26
CA ALA A 151 32.42 7.88 -10.62
C ALA A 151 31.80 6.93 -11.66
N TRP A 152 31.68 5.64 -11.32
CA TRP A 152 31.01 4.65 -12.15
C TRP A 152 29.51 4.97 -12.31
N LEU A 153 28.79 5.22 -11.22
CA LEU A 153 27.35 5.48 -11.23
C LEU A 153 26.99 6.72 -12.04
N GLU A 154 27.77 7.80 -11.90
CA GLU A 154 27.61 9.02 -12.71
C GLU A 154 27.73 8.71 -14.20
N ALA A 155 28.74 7.93 -14.60
CA ALA A 155 28.95 7.55 -15.99
C ALA A 155 27.88 6.57 -16.52
N ASP A 156 27.45 5.64 -15.69
CA ASP A 156 26.47 4.60 -16.02
C ASP A 156 25.08 5.21 -16.27
N LEU A 157 24.59 6.03 -15.34
CA LEU A 157 23.31 6.75 -15.48
C LEU A 157 23.33 7.73 -16.65
N ALA A 158 24.44 8.45 -16.87
CA ALA A 158 24.58 9.35 -18.01
C ALA A 158 24.51 8.59 -19.34
N LYS A 159 25.16 7.42 -19.43
CA LYS A 159 25.11 6.56 -20.62
C LYS A 159 23.71 6.00 -20.85
N ALA A 160 23.05 5.48 -19.81
CA ALA A 160 21.71 4.92 -19.91
C ALA A 160 20.67 5.99 -20.34
N SER A 161 20.72 7.15 -19.70
CA SER A 161 19.85 8.28 -20.00
C SER A 161 20.09 8.83 -21.42
N ALA A 162 21.35 8.96 -21.86
CA ALA A 162 21.67 9.37 -23.22
C ALA A 162 21.20 8.37 -24.29
N ALA A 163 21.09 7.09 -23.94
CA ALA A 163 20.51 6.05 -24.78
C ALA A 163 18.97 6.00 -24.73
N GLY A 164 18.32 6.88 -23.96
CA GLY A 164 16.86 6.93 -23.81
C GLY A 164 16.27 5.77 -23.03
N ARG A 165 17.07 5.09 -22.19
CA ARG A 165 16.62 3.93 -21.42
C ARG A 165 15.83 4.34 -20.19
N ARG A 166 14.87 3.50 -19.81
CA ARG A 166 14.16 3.61 -18.53
C ARG A 166 14.98 2.92 -17.45
N ILE A 167 15.23 3.64 -16.36
CA ILE A 167 16.21 3.22 -15.34
C ILE A 167 15.49 2.74 -14.09
N PHE A 168 15.86 1.58 -13.59
CA PHE A 168 15.47 1.04 -12.29
C PHE A 168 16.71 0.93 -11.41
N MET A 169 16.62 1.42 -10.17
CA MET A 169 17.72 1.40 -9.21
C MET A 169 17.38 0.52 -8.02
N PHE A 170 18.37 -0.21 -7.53
CA PHE A 170 18.24 -1.08 -6.37
C PHE A 170 19.29 -0.70 -5.34
N THR A 171 18.82 -0.49 -4.11
CA THR A 171 19.63 -0.12 -2.95
C THR A 171 19.30 -1.04 -1.79
N HIS A 172 20.18 -1.11 -0.79
CA HIS A 172 19.80 -1.72 0.49
C HIS A 172 19.15 -0.66 1.38
N TYR A 173 19.89 0.39 1.74
CA TYR A 173 19.33 1.52 2.48
C TYR A 173 18.44 2.36 1.56
N PRO A 174 17.22 2.72 1.98
CA PRO A 174 16.47 3.75 1.30
C PRO A 174 17.17 5.11 1.45
N PRO A 175 17.20 5.96 0.40
CA PRO A 175 17.73 7.32 0.53
C PRO A 175 17.00 8.12 1.61
N PHE A 176 15.68 7.92 1.72
CA PHE A 176 14.81 8.49 2.75
C PHE A 176 13.57 7.60 2.94
N ILE A 177 12.89 7.73 4.07
CA ILE A 177 11.67 6.95 4.38
C ILE A 177 10.40 7.80 4.51
N ARG A 178 10.53 9.13 4.72
CA ARG A 178 9.40 10.06 4.79
C ARG A 178 9.59 11.30 3.91
N GLU A 179 10.73 11.97 4.01
CA GLU A 179 11.04 13.18 3.22
C GLU A 179 12.49 13.20 2.74
N ALA A 180 12.73 13.72 1.53
CA ALA A 180 14.06 13.79 0.94
C ALA A 180 15.10 14.52 1.82
N ASN A 181 14.65 15.53 2.57
CA ASN A 181 15.46 16.35 3.47
C ASN A 181 15.24 16.02 4.96
N GLU A 182 14.72 14.84 5.29
CA GLU A 182 14.51 14.41 6.69
C GLU A 182 15.83 14.27 7.45
N ASN A 183 15.76 14.25 8.79
CA ASN A 183 16.96 14.03 9.61
C ASN A 183 17.56 12.64 9.38
N VAL A 184 18.88 12.52 9.52
CA VAL A 184 19.56 11.23 9.49
C VAL A 184 19.15 10.41 10.71
N HIS A 185 18.77 9.16 10.47
CA HIS A 185 18.50 8.15 11.48
C HIS A 185 19.01 6.79 10.97
N TYR A 186 18.73 5.70 11.68
CA TYR A 186 19.24 4.38 11.30
C TYR A 186 18.79 3.97 9.89
N ASP A 187 17.50 4.17 9.59
CA ASP A 187 16.89 3.66 8.34
C ASP A 187 17.24 4.39 7.04
N ASN A 188 17.91 5.55 7.07
CA ASN A 188 18.11 6.35 5.86
C ASN A 188 19.58 6.72 5.62
N LEU A 189 19.92 7.10 4.38
CA LEU A 189 21.29 7.48 4.04
C LEU A 189 21.71 8.79 4.72
N ALA A 190 22.97 8.94 5.11
CA ALA A 190 23.46 10.19 5.69
C ALA A 190 23.91 11.20 4.62
N GLU A 191 23.89 12.49 4.96
CA GLU A 191 24.52 13.53 4.13
C GLU A 191 26.05 13.49 4.19
N PRO A 192 26.78 13.83 3.11
CA PRO A 192 26.30 14.38 1.83
C PRO A 192 25.89 13.33 0.78
N ALA A 193 26.08 12.03 1.04
CA ALA A 193 25.77 10.98 0.05
C ALA A 193 24.30 10.96 -0.35
N ARG A 194 23.37 11.17 0.59
CA ARG A 194 21.93 11.22 0.29
C ARG A 194 21.59 12.27 -0.77
N SER A 195 21.89 13.54 -0.52
CA SER A 195 21.57 14.62 -1.46
C SER A 195 22.22 14.41 -2.83
N ARG A 196 23.45 13.88 -2.88
CA ARG A 196 24.13 13.57 -4.15
C ARG A 196 23.42 12.46 -4.92
N LEU A 197 23.01 11.39 -4.25
CA LEU A 197 22.30 10.27 -4.88
C LEU A 197 20.93 10.72 -5.40
N LEU A 198 20.17 11.47 -4.60
CA LEU A 198 18.87 12.02 -5.01
C LEU A 198 19.02 12.95 -6.23
N GLN A 199 20.06 13.78 -6.27
CA GLN A 199 20.34 14.63 -7.43
C GLN A 199 20.57 13.80 -8.71
N LEU A 200 21.32 12.70 -8.63
CA LEU A 200 21.54 11.80 -9.78
C LEU A 200 20.24 11.12 -10.22
N ILE A 201 19.44 10.65 -9.25
CA ILE A 201 18.14 10.03 -9.47
C ILE A 201 17.21 10.98 -10.25
N GLU A 202 17.08 12.23 -9.80
CA GLU A 202 16.24 13.24 -10.45
C GLU A 202 16.80 13.64 -11.82
N GLN A 203 18.11 13.90 -11.91
CA GLN A 203 18.78 14.32 -13.15
C GLN A 203 18.59 13.30 -14.27
N HIS A 204 18.67 12.01 -13.95
CA HIS A 204 18.55 10.93 -14.93
C HIS A 204 17.15 10.34 -15.02
N GLN A 205 16.17 10.93 -14.33
CA GLN A 205 14.77 10.51 -14.32
C GLN A 205 14.61 9.00 -14.06
N VAL A 206 15.31 8.50 -13.04
CA VAL A 206 15.15 7.11 -12.60
C VAL A 206 13.67 6.85 -12.35
N GLU A 207 13.15 5.76 -12.89
CA GLU A 207 11.72 5.48 -12.83
C GLU A 207 11.30 4.98 -11.44
N ALA A 208 12.04 4.00 -10.91
CA ALA A 208 11.82 3.49 -9.57
C ALA A 208 13.11 3.11 -8.86
N VAL A 209 13.10 3.31 -7.55
CA VAL A 209 14.12 2.87 -6.59
C VAL A 209 13.48 1.85 -5.66
N PHE A 210 14.08 0.67 -5.55
CA PHE A 210 13.67 -0.36 -4.59
C PHE A 210 14.73 -0.52 -3.51
N SER A 211 14.30 -0.53 -2.24
CA SER A 211 15.14 -0.60 -1.05
C SER A 211 14.66 -1.67 -0.05
N GLY A 212 15.59 -2.24 0.73
CA GLY A 212 15.31 -3.17 1.84
C GLY A 212 15.46 -2.47 3.20
N HIS A 213 16.16 -3.12 4.13
CA HIS A 213 16.65 -2.62 5.42
C HIS A 213 15.58 -2.35 6.51
N VAL A 214 14.42 -1.85 6.10
CA VAL A 214 13.36 -1.40 7.02
C VAL A 214 12.43 -2.53 7.46
N HIS A 215 12.34 -3.59 6.66
CA HIS A 215 11.47 -4.76 6.86
C HIS A 215 9.96 -4.43 6.90
N ASN A 216 9.59 -3.25 6.44
CA ASN A 216 8.21 -2.81 6.37
C ASN A 216 8.00 -2.08 5.06
N PHE A 217 6.78 -2.20 4.53
CA PHE A 217 6.43 -1.52 3.31
C PHE A 217 6.30 -0.01 3.54
N LEU A 218 7.02 0.77 2.74
CA LEU A 218 6.85 2.22 2.61
C LEU A 218 6.87 2.60 1.14
N TYR A 219 6.12 3.64 0.76
CA TYR A 219 6.05 4.09 -0.62
C TYR A 219 6.10 5.60 -0.74
N ASN A 220 7.15 6.12 -1.36
CA ASN A 220 7.35 7.55 -1.53
C ASN A 220 7.58 7.94 -2.99
N HIS A 221 7.68 9.24 -3.22
CA HIS A 221 8.07 9.77 -4.51
C HIS A 221 8.96 11.00 -4.37
N LEU A 222 9.79 11.23 -5.40
CA LEU A 222 10.50 12.48 -5.61
C LEU A 222 10.38 12.83 -7.10
N GLY A 223 9.66 13.91 -7.40
CA GLY A 223 9.31 14.25 -8.77
C GLY A 223 8.52 13.12 -9.44
N ARG A 224 9.14 12.46 -10.43
CA ARG A 224 8.54 11.31 -11.16
C ARG A 224 9.05 9.95 -10.68
N THR A 225 10.08 9.92 -9.83
CA THR A 225 10.67 8.68 -9.34
C THR A 225 9.84 8.12 -8.20
N GLU A 226 9.47 6.84 -8.29
CA GLU A 226 8.79 6.10 -7.23
C GLU A 226 9.83 5.40 -6.34
N PHE A 227 9.65 5.46 -5.02
CA PHE A 227 10.54 4.83 -4.03
C PHE A 227 9.75 3.78 -3.27
N TYR A 228 10.20 2.53 -3.33
CA TYR A 228 9.59 1.40 -2.66
C TYR A 228 10.56 0.85 -1.63
N VAL A 229 10.13 0.82 -0.38
CA VAL A 229 10.79 0.04 0.66
C VAL A 229 10.03 -1.27 0.79
N LEU A 230 10.72 -2.39 0.65
CA LEU A 230 10.10 -3.71 0.60
C LEU A 230 9.86 -4.28 2.01
N PRO A 231 8.85 -5.15 2.16
CA PRO A 231 8.77 -6.03 3.31
C PRO A 231 9.93 -7.03 3.30
N SER A 232 10.28 -7.54 4.49
CA SER A 232 11.20 -8.67 4.64
C SER A 232 10.51 -9.99 4.29
N THR A 233 11.28 -10.98 3.82
CA THR A 233 10.81 -12.37 3.75
C THR A 233 11.03 -13.15 5.05
N GLY A 234 11.87 -12.63 5.94
CA GLY A 234 12.27 -13.24 7.20
C GLY A 234 11.39 -12.82 8.38
N PHE A 235 11.41 -11.54 8.75
CA PHE A 235 10.73 -11.02 9.95
C PHE A 235 10.49 -9.50 9.85
N THR A 236 9.52 -8.97 10.60
CA THR A 236 9.25 -7.52 10.66
C THR A 236 10.08 -6.82 11.71
N ARG A 237 10.45 -5.56 11.49
CA ARG A 237 11.17 -4.82 12.54
C ARG A 237 10.20 -4.37 13.66
N PRO A 238 10.47 -4.69 14.94
CA PRO A 238 9.50 -4.49 16.03
C PRO A 238 9.02 -3.05 16.24
N ASP A 239 9.90 -2.06 16.07
CA ASP A 239 9.58 -0.65 16.25
C ASP A 239 8.52 -0.15 15.27
N TYR A 240 8.42 -0.76 14.08
CA TYR A 240 7.37 -0.42 13.11
C TYR A 240 5.98 -0.92 13.51
N SER A 241 5.86 -1.70 14.60
CA SER A 241 4.58 -1.98 15.22
C SER A 241 3.86 -0.71 15.71
N GLU A 242 4.61 0.38 15.96
CA GLU A 242 4.06 1.71 16.27
C GLU A 242 3.16 2.29 15.17
N LEU A 243 3.26 1.77 13.93
CA LEU A 243 2.34 2.14 12.84
C LEU A 243 0.91 1.62 13.08
N ALA A 244 0.78 0.56 13.87
CA ALA A 244 -0.52 0.04 14.29
C ALA A 244 -0.96 0.73 15.58
N ALA A 245 -2.25 1.06 15.67
CA ALA A 245 -2.78 1.68 16.88
C ALA A 245 -2.99 0.66 18.03
N VAL A 246 -2.70 -0.62 17.82
CA VAL A 246 -2.95 -1.78 18.70
C VAL A 246 -1.63 -2.45 19.10
N LEU A 247 -1.66 -3.26 20.17
CA LEU A 247 -0.50 -4.04 20.58
C LEU A 247 -0.11 -5.05 19.49
N PRO A 248 1.18 -5.28 19.24
CA PRO A 248 1.61 -6.33 18.34
C PRO A 248 1.23 -7.72 18.86
N ASP A 249 1.00 -8.66 17.94
CA ASP A 249 0.53 -10.01 18.28
C ASP A 249 1.65 -10.93 18.81
N SER A 250 2.71 -11.12 18.02
CA SER A 250 3.81 -12.05 18.35
C SER A 250 5.16 -11.35 18.40
N GLU A 251 6.01 -11.79 19.33
CA GLU A 251 7.41 -11.34 19.49
C GLU A 251 7.56 -9.80 19.51
N ASN A 252 6.62 -9.08 20.14
CA ASN A 252 6.57 -7.62 20.17
C ASN A 252 6.58 -6.96 18.77
N GLY A 253 6.01 -7.63 17.78
CA GLY A 253 5.92 -7.13 16.41
C GLY A 253 7.07 -7.59 15.52
N ARG A 254 7.92 -8.50 16.00
CA ARG A 254 8.98 -9.11 15.19
C ARG A 254 8.43 -10.15 14.21
N ASP A 255 7.43 -10.91 14.66
CA ASP A 255 6.82 -11.98 13.86
C ASP A 255 5.39 -11.60 13.52
N ASP A 256 5.23 -10.77 12.49
CA ASP A 256 3.92 -10.44 11.88
C ASP A 256 3.86 -11.07 10.47
N PRO A 257 3.44 -12.34 10.35
CA PRO A 257 3.56 -13.11 9.11
C PRO A 257 2.85 -12.46 7.92
N ALA A 258 1.73 -11.78 8.16
CA ALA A 258 0.94 -11.15 7.12
C ALA A 258 1.68 -10.01 6.42
N LYS A 259 2.68 -9.40 7.09
CA LYS A 259 3.54 -8.36 6.52
C LYS A 259 4.75 -8.92 5.77
N LEU A 260 5.01 -10.23 5.83
CA LEU A 260 6.11 -10.87 5.11
C LEU A 260 5.75 -11.11 3.65
N GLY A 261 6.70 -10.85 2.76
CA GLY A 261 6.44 -10.96 1.34
C GLY A 261 7.55 -10.44 0.45
N PHE A 262 7.23 -10.31 -0.83
CA PHE A 262 8.12 -9.78 -1.86
C PHE A 262 7.28 -9.18 -3.00
N PHE A 263 7.92 -8.48 -3.94
CA PHE A 263 7.23 -7.81 -5.04
C PHE A 263 7.47 -8.48 -6.39
N VAL A 264 6.40 -8.58 -7.19
CA VAL A 264 6.48 -8.88 -8.62
C VAL A 264 6.31 -7.59 -9.40
N ILE A 265 7.23 -7.31 -10.33
CA ILE A 265 7.24 -6.08 -11.10
C ILE A 265 6.97 -6.43 -12.56
N ASP A 266 5.88 -5.91 -13.08
CA ASP A 266 5.58 -5.93 -14.52
C ASP A 266 5.98 -4.59 -15.14
N VAL A 267 6.94 -4.59 -16.04
CA VAL A 267 7.32 -3.39 -16.79
C VAL A 267 6.38 -3.23 -18.00
N LEU A 268 5.59 -2.18 -17.97
CA LEU A 268 4.63 -1.79 -18.99
C LEU A 268 5.28 -0.83 -20.00
N ALA A 269 4.56 -0.39 -21.03
CA ALA A 269 5.13 0.50 -22.04
C ALA A 269 5.50 1.89 -21.49
N ASP A 270 4.71 2.38 -20.54
CA ASP A 270 4.70 3.76 -20.01
C ASP A 270 4.93 3.84 -18.50
N GLY A 271 5.31 2.73 -17.87
CA GLY A 271 5.60 2.67 -16.44
C GLY A 271 5.79 1.24 -15.97
N HIS A 272 5.60 1.01 -14.68
CA HIS A 272 5.64 -0.33 -14.09
C HIS A 272 4.43 -0.54 -13.19
N ARG A 273 4.14 -1.82 -12.91
CA ARG A 273 3.16 -2.23 -11.92
C ARG A 273 3.87 -3.09 -10.88
N VAL A 274 3.71 -2.72 -9.61
CA VAL A 274 4.13 -3.51 -8.47
C VAL A 274 2.95 -4.35 -8.02
N THR A 275 3.16 -5.65 -7.84
CA THR A 275 2.20 -6.58 -7.25
C THR A 275 2.81 -7.15 -5.97
N PRO A 276 2.29 -6.77 -4.78
CA PRO A 276 2.74 -7.37 -3.53
C PRO A 276 2.30 -8.83 -3.45
N ILE A 277 3.23 -9.72 -3.07
CA ILE A 277 2.96 -11.12 -2.78
C ILE A 277 3.24 -11.36 -1.30
N ARG A 278 2.17 -11.54 -0.51
CA ARG A 278 2.28 -11.92 0.90
C ARG A 278 2.54 -13.42 1.00
N THR A 279 3.61 -13.79 1.67
CA THR A 279 3.90 -15.21 1.98
C THR A 279 3.13 -15.68 3.20
N ASN A 280 2.69 -14.74 4.06
CA ASN A 280 2.04 -15.03 5.34
C ASN A 280 2.90 -15.94 6.24
N GLY A 281 4.23 -15.81 6.13
CA GLY A 281 5.20 -16.64 6.85
C GLY A 281 5.20 -18.13 6.48
N ALA A 282 4.61 -18.49 5.32
CA ALA A 282 4.52 -19.86 4.84
C ALA A 282 5.87 -20.58 4.73
N THR A 283 5.87 -21.86 5.08
CA THR A 283 7.03 -22.76 5.00
C THR A 283 6.63 -24.11 4.42
N GLY A 284 7.54 -24.75 3.69
CA GLY A 284 7.35 -26.10 3.14
C GLY A 284 6.44 -26.21 1.91
N GLU A 285 6.49 -27.36 1.24
CA GLU A 285 5.88 -27.59 -0.08
C GLU A 285 4.33 -27.58 -0.08
N ALA A 286 3.71 -27.93 1.05
CA ALA A 286 2.25 -28.00 1.18
C ALA A 286 1.60 -26.64 1.46
N ALA A 287 2.39 -25.61 1.77
CA ALA A 287 1.86 -24.28 2.06
C ALA A 287 1.40 -23.57 0.77
N SER A 288 0.38 -22.73 0.91
CA SER A 288 -0.17 -21.93 -0.18
C SER A 288 -0.13 -20.45 0.19
N LEU A 289 0.00 -19.60 -0.83
CA LEU A 289 -0.22 -18.17 -0.66
C LEU A 289 -1.68 -17.90 -0.29
N PRO A 290 -1.98 -16.85 0.50
CA PRO A 290 -3.35 -16.44 0.80
C PRO A 290 -4.18 -16.14 -0.45
N VAL A 291 -3.55 -15.55 -1.47
CA VAL A 291 -4.12 -15.29 -2.79
C VAL A 291 -3.31 -16.09 -3.82
N SER A 292 -4.00 -16.79 -4.73
CA SER A 292 -3.32 -17.62 -5.72
C SER A 292 -2.45 -16.79 -6.68
N LEU A 293 -1.31 -17.32 -7.12
CA LEU A 293 -0.46 -16.65 -8.11
C LEU A 293 -1.21 -16.32 -9.41
N ALA A 294 -2.10 -17.21 -9.86
CA ALA A 294 -2.92 -16.96 -11.05
C ALA A 294 -3.77 -15.69 -10.88
N THR A 295 -4.39 -15.52 -9.71
CA THR A 295 -5.16 -14.33 -9.38
C THR A 295 -4.28 -13.10 -9.23
N SER A 296 -3.19 -13.18 -8.46
CA SER A 296 -2.30 -12.04 -8.19
C SER A 296 -1.68 -11.49 -9.48
N LEU A 297 -1.24 -12.38 -10.38
CA LEU A 297 -0.50 -12.02 -11.60
C LEU A 297 -1.37 -11.73 -12.83
N ASP A 298 -2.65 -12.10 -12.81
CA ASP A 298 -3.57 -11.80 -13.90
C ASP A 298 -3.93 -10.33 -13.88
N SER A 299 -3.33 -9.53 -14.76
CA SER A 299 -3.57 -8.08 -14.84
C SER A 299 -4.93 -7.63 -15.36
N GLN A 300 -5.79 -8.55 -15.81
CA GLN A 300 -7.03 -8.20 -16.51
C GLN A 300 -8.14 -7.74 -15.56
N TRP A 301 -8.22 -8.33 -14.37
CA TRP A 301 -9.30 -7.99 -13.43
C TRP A 301 -9.02 -6.70 -12.64
N GLN A 302 -10.09 -6.06 -12.17
CA GLN A 302 -10.07 -4.88 -11.28
C GLN A 302 -11.14 -5.05 -10.20
N SER A 303 -10.98 -4.43 -9.02
CA SER A 303 -12.11 -4.41 -8.09
C SER A 303 -13.26 -3.60 -8.70
N PRO A 304 -14.50 -4.15 -8.78
CA PRO A 304 -15.66 -3.39 -9.21
C PRO A 304 -16.25 -2.53 -8.07
N VAL A 305 -15.76 -2.69 -6.84
CA VAL A 305 -16.19 -1.93 -5.66
C VAL A 305 -15.06 -1.06 -5.12
N GLY A 306 -15.44 0.11 -4.63
CA GLY A 306 -14.60 0.98 -3.81
C GLY A 306 -14.74 0.67 -2.32
N VAL A 307 -13.96 1.38 -1.50
CA VAL A 307 -14.02 1.27 -0.04
C VAL A 307 -14.06 2.64 0.62
N THR A 308 -14.72 2.73 1.77
CA THR A 308 -14.69 3.93 2.63
C THR A 308 -13.54 3.80 3.63
N LEU A 309 -12.60 4.76 3.60
CA LEU A 309 -11.51 4.85 4.55
C LEU A 309 -11.94 5.74 5.72
N ARG A 310 -12.33 5.09 6.83
CA ARG A 310 -12.79 5.73 8.06
C ARG A 310 -11.65 6.14 9.01
N HIS A 311 -10.53 5.42 8.93
CA HIS A 311 -9.36 5.62 9.77
C HIS A 311 -8.34 6.51 9.05
N ALA A 312 -7.55 7.25 9.82
CA ALA A 312 -6.44 8.01 9.26
C ALA A 312 -5.41 7.05 8.65
N TRP A 313 -5.24 7.12 7.34
CA TRP A 313 -4.51 6.14 6.53
C TRP A 313 -3.25 6.72 5.86
N MET A 314 -2.95 8.00 6.11
CA MET A 314 -1.74 8.72 5.69
C MET A 314 -1.08 9.46 6.88
N SER A 315 -1.36 9.03 8.11
CA SER A 315 -0.84 9.70 9.31
C SER A 315 0.66 9.55 9.44
N ASP A 316 1.32 10.64 9.81
CA ASP A 316 2.70 10.62 10.29
C ASP A 316 2.73 10.20 11.76
N ILE A 317 3.60 9.26 12.08
CA ILE A 317 3.77 8.68 13.42
C ILE A 317 5.21 8.88 13.84
N ASP A 318 5.37 9.53 14.99
CA ASP A 318 6.66 9.73 15.63
C ASP A 318 7.01 8.53 16.50
N PHE A 319 8.03 7.78 16.11
CA PHE A 319 8.48 6.62 16.88
C PHE A 319 9.14 7.08 18.19
N PRO A 320 9.10 6.24 19.24
CA PRO A 320 9.88 6.50 20.45
C PRO A 320 11.37 6.54 20.13
N THR A 321 12.11 7.43 20.81
CA THR A 321 13.58 7.44 20.77
C THR A 321 14.09 6.25 21.57
N ALA A 322 14.31 5.14 20.89
CA ALA A 322 14.73 3.86 21.48
C ALA A 322 15.36 2.97 20.41
N GLY A 323 16.01 1.88 20.85
CA GLY A 323 16.56 0.88 19.95
C GLY A 323 17.71 1.44 19.11
N LEU A 324 17.56 1.44 17.79
CA LEU A 324 18.59 1.88 16.85
C LEU A 324 18.62 3.41 16.66
N ASP A 325 17.66 4.13 17.24
CA ASP A 325 17.51 5.59 17.16
C ASP A 325 17.43 6.24 18.56
N GLU A 326 18.31 5.85 19.49
CA GLU A 326 18.30 6.26 20.90
C GLU A 326 18.28 7.79 21.11
N PHE A 327 18.90 8.55 20.21
CA PHE A 327 19.11 9.99 20.36
C PHE A 327 18.31 10.86 19.38
N THR A 328 17.53 10.26 18.47
CA THR A 328 16.84 10.98 17.41
C THR A 328 15.44 10.42 17.21
N ARG A 329 14.46 11.30 17.04
CA ARG A 329 13.09 10.90 16.73
C ARG A 329 12.96 10.70 15.23
N LYS A 330 12.47 9.52 14.84
CA LYS A 330 12.13 9.17 13.47
C LYS A 330 10.62 9.30 13.28
N THR A 331 10.23 9.93 12.18
CA THR A 331 8.83 10.10 11.79
C THR A 331 8.56 9.25 10.56
N VAL A 332 7.51 8.43 10.62
CA VAL A 332 7.15 7.49 9.54
C VAL A 332 5.71 7.73 9.14
N ARG A 333 5.43 7.86 7.83
CA ARG A 333 4.05 7.86 7.34
C ARG A 333 3.52 6.42 7.35
N ASN A 334 2.34 6.23 7.90
CA ASN A 334 1.67 4.94 7.87
C ASN A 334 1.15 4.61 6.45
N ASP A 335 1.96 3.91 5.66
CA ASP A 335 1.58 3.38 4.35
C ASP A 335 1.02 1.94 4.41
N ALA A 336 0.81 1.36 5.61
CA ALA A 336 0.46 -0.06 5.79
C ALA A 336 -0.91 -0.46 5.20
N THR A 337 -1.77 0.53 4.92
CA THR A 337 -3.06 0.32 4.24
C THR A 337 -2.88 -0.01 2.75
N LEU A 338 -1.86 0.52 2.09
CA LEU A 338 -1.72 0.48 0.63
C LEU A 338 -1.50 -0.93 0.06
N PRO A 339 -0.68 -1.82 0.66
CA PRO A 339 -0.50 -3.16 0.12
C PRO A 339 -1.82 -3.93 0.01
N ALA A 340 -2.73 -3.79 0.98
CA ALA A 340 -4.04 -4.42 0.92
C ALA A 340 -4.93 -3.83 -0.20
N LEU A 341 -4.88 -2.51 -0.41
CA LEU A 341 -5.59 -1.86 -1.53
C LEU A 341 -5.04 -2.30 -2.88
N TRP A 342 -3.71 -2.42 -3.01
CA TRP A 342 -3.04 -2.86 -4.23
C TRP A 342 -3.28 -4.33 -4.55
N GLU A 343 -3.19 -5.20 -3.54
CA GLU A 343 -3.49 -6.63 -3.64
C GLU A 343 -4.96 -6.85 -4.08
N ALA A 344 -5.88 -6.05 -3.55
CA ALA A 344 -7.30 -6.08 -3.91
C ALA A 344 -7.68 -5.28 -5.16
N ARG A 345 -6.75 -4.52 -5.74
CA ARG A 345 -7.00 -3.59 -6.87
C ARG A 345 -8.19 -2.68 -6.63
N VAL A 346 -8.35 -2.25 -5.39
CA VAL A 346 -9.35 -1.28 -4.97
C VAL A 346 -8.81 0.10 -5.29
N ASN A 347 -9.36 0.70 -6.35
CA ASN A 347 -8.92 1.99 -6.84
C ASN A 347 -9.85 3.13 -6.40
N ASP A 348 -11.14 2.86 -6.14
CA ASP A 348 -12.09 3.88 -5.69
C ASP A 348 -12.06 4.00 -4.16
N LEU A 349 -11.57 5.14 -3.68
CA LEU A 349 -11.37 5.44 -2.26
C LEU A 349 -12.28 6.59 -1.84
N ARG A 350 -13.23 6.30 -0.95
CA ARG A 350 -14.12 7.30 -0.37
C ARG A 350 -13.53 7.80 0.95
N ILE A 351 -13.18 9.08 0.99
CA ILE A 351 -12.44 9.71 2.10
C ILE A 351 -13.15 10.99 2.58
N PRO A 352 -13.04 11.36 3.87
CA PRO A 352 -13.42 12.69 4.33
C PRO A 352 -12.60 13.77 3.62
N ILE A 353 -13.20 14.92 3.29
CA ILE A 353 -12.47 16.03 2.67
C ILE A 353 -11.31 16.55 3.55
N GLY A 354 -11.40 16.32 4.87
CA GLY A 354 -10.34 16.63 5.83
C GLY A 354 -9.02 15.90 5.55
N ASP A 355 -9.06 14.73 4.91
CA ASP A 355 -7.85 13.99 4.50
C ASP A 355 -7.07 14.73 3.40
N ALA A 356 -7.66 15.77 2.78
CA ALA A 356 -7.02 16.63 1.78
C ALA A 356 -6.74 18.05 2.31
N ALA A 357 -6.78 18.26 3.64
CA ALA A 357 -6.68 19.59 4.24
C ALA A 357 -5.32 20.27 4.02
N THR A 358 -4.21 19.52 4.01
CA THR A 358 -2.86 20.09 3.86
C THR A 358 -2.33 19.97 2.42
N PRO A 359 -1.41 20.85 1.99
CA PRO A 359 -0.76 20.75 0.68
C PRO A 359 -0.08 19.39 0.46
N GLU A 360 0.58 18.86 1.49
CA GLU A 360 1.30 17.58 1.45
C GLU A 360 0.33 16.42 1.24
N ALA A 361 -0.84 16.45 1.89
CA ALA A 361 -1.87 15.46 1.69
C ALA A 361 -2.45 15.53 0.27
N ARG A 362 -2.70 16.73 -0.27
CA ARG A 362 -3.15 16.89 -1.67
C ARG A 362 -2.12 16.40 -2.68
N ASP A 363 -0.84 16.67 -2.43
CA ASP A 363 0.24 16.16 -3.27
C ASP A 363 0.27 14.63 -3.28
N ARG A 364 0.15 14.02 -2.09
CA ARG A 364 0.06 12.58 -1.92
C ARG A 364 -1.12 11.97 -2.67
N LEU A 365 -2.30 12.58 -2.59
CA LEU A 365 -3.51 12.12 -3.31
C LEU A 365 -3.32 12.21 -4.83
N ARG A 366 -2.77 13.31 -5.36
CA ARG A 366 -2.47 13.44 -6.79
C ARG A 366 -1.48 12.39 -7.26
N HIS A 367 -0.46 12.11 -6.45
CA HIS A 367 0.51 11.08 -6.77
C HIS A 367 -0.11 9.67 -6.81
N LEU A 368 -0.92 9.31 -5.81
CA LEU A 368 -1.67 8.04 -5.82
C LEU A 368 -2.65 7.95 -7.00
N ALA A 369 -3.27 9.07 -7.38
CA ALA A 369 -4.15 9.11 -8.54
C ALA A 369 -3.41 8.86 -9.85
N GLY A 370 -2.17 9.34 -9.98
CA GLY A 370 -1.27 8.97 -11.08
C GLY A 370 -0.98 7.46 -11.17
N ARG A 371 -1.28 6.70 -10.11
CA ARG A 371 -1.17 5.24 -10.03
C ARG A 371 -2.51 4.51 -10.11
N GLY A 372 -3.58 5.22 -10.43
CA GLY A 372 -4.91 4.65 -10.69
C GLY A 372 -5.90 4.81 -9.55
N ALA A 373 -5.49 5.33 -8.39
CA ALA A 373 -6.43 5.65 -7.31
C ALA A 373 -7.41 6.76 -7.75
N ARG A 374 -8.65 6.69 -7.28
CA ARG A 374 -9.73 7.63 -7.59
C ARG A 374 -10.41 8.01 -6.29
N PHE A 375 -10.47 9.30 -6.01
CA PHE A 375 -10.96 9.77 -4.72
C PHE A 375 -12.40 10.31 -4.81
N THR A 376 -13.28 9.78 -3.98
CA THR A 376 -14.57 10.41 -3.66
C THR A 376 -14.40 11.19 -2.35
N LEU A 377 -14.54 12.51 -2.42
CA LEU A 377 -14.38 13.40 -1.25
C LEU A 377 -15.73 13.64 -0.58
N VAL A 378 -15.81 13.43 0.73
CA VAL A 378 -17.05 13.63 1.50
C VAL A 378 -16.94 14.91 2.33
N SER A 379 -17.85 15.86 2.09
CA SER A 379 -18.06 17.04 2.93
C SER A 379 -19.44 17.02 3.58
N VAL A 380 -19.64 17.83 4.62
CA VAL A 380 -20.90 17.91 5.37
C VAL A 380 -21.49 19.31 5.30
N GLY A 381 -22.78 19.41 4.99
CA GLY A 381 -23.52 20.66 5.03
C GLY A 381 -23.27 21.59 3.84
N VAL A 382 -23.52 22.88 4.03
CA VAL A 382 -23.45 23.89 2.97
C VAL A 382 -21.99 24.09 2.53
N PRO A 383 -21.67 23.96 1.24
CA PRO A 383 -20.32 24.19 0.75
C PRO A 383 -19.79 25.58 1.08
N ASP A 384 -18.51 25.65 1.44
CA ASP A 384 -17.79 26.87 1.74
C ASP A 384 -16.55 27.07 0.85
N GLU A 385 -15.95 28.26 0.89
CA GLU A 385 -14.76 28.59 0.09
C GLU A 385 -13.55 27.67 0.39
N PRO A 386 -13.25 27.30 1.65
CA PRO A 386 -12.20 26.32 1.95
C PRO A 386 -12.41 24.96 1.27
N THR A 387 -13.63 24.41 1.30
CA THR A 387 -13.97 23.15 0.62
C THR A 387 -13.71 23.25 -0.88
N LEU A 388 -14.17 24.32 -1.53
CA LEU A 388 -13.94 24.56 -2.96
C LEU A 388 -12.45 24.75 -3.28
N GLY A 389 -11.70 25.40 -2.37
CA GLY A 389 -10.26 25.57 -2.47
C GLY A 389 -9.49 24.24 -2.43
N ILE A 390 -9.93 23.27 -1.63
CA ILE A 390 -9.35 21.92 -1.60
C ILE A 390 -9.65 21.18 -2.90
N ILE A 391 -10.91 21.18 -3.33
CA ILE A 391 -11.36 20.46 -4.53
C ILE A 391 -10.62 20.96 -5.78
N SER A 392 -10.52 22.28 -5.94
CA SER A 392 -9.82 22.89 -7.08
C SER A 392 -8.31 22.61 -7.13
N GLN A 393 -7.69 22.19 -6.03
CA GLN A 393 -6.26 21.85 -5.96
C GLN A 393 -5.97 20.36 -6.16
N LEU A 394 -7.00 19.53 -6.35
CA LEU A 394 -6.85 18.09 -6.53
C LEU A 394 -6.79 17.66 -8.01
N ASP A 395 -6.79 18.59 -8.98
CA ASP A 395 -6.45 18.40 -10.40
C ASP A 395 -6.58 16.96 -10.95
N GLY A 396 -7.80 16.42 -11.04
CA GLY A 396 -8.08 15.09 -11.61
C GLY A 396 -7.82 13.89 -10.69
N ALA A 397 -7.34 14.09 -9.46
CA ALA A 397 -7.22 13.05 -8.43
C ALA A 397 -8.57 12.70 -7.81
N ALA A 398 -9.39 13.71 -7.52
CA ALA A 398 -10.77 13.51 -7.12
C ALA A 398 -11.63 13.21 -8.35
N THR A 399 -12.53 12.23 -8.24
CA THR A 399 -13.47 11.85 -9.31
C THR A 399 -14.91 12.16 -8.95
N ARG A 400 -15.18 12.45 -7.68
CA ARG A 400 -16.51 12.78 -7.15
C ARG A 400 -16.39 13.64 -5.91
N TRP A 401 -17.32 14.59 -5.76
CA TRP A 401 -17.55 15.31 -4.52
C TRP A 401 -18.93 14.96 -3.95
N GLU A 402 -18.94 14.35 -2.78
CA GLU A 402 -20.14 13.99 -2.05
C GLU A 402 -20.46 15.01 -0.95
N ILE A 403 -21.73 15.42 -0.87
CA ILE A 403 -22.25 16.29 0.18
C ILE A 403 -23.27 15.53 1.01
N ALA A 404 -22.87 15.18 2.24
CA ALA A 404 -23.79 14.69 3.25
C ALA A 404 -24.54 15.88 3.87
N THR A 405 -25.87 15.91 3.74
CA THR A 405 -26.69 17.06 4.13
C THR A 405 -27.78 16.68 5.15
N PRO A 406 -28.02 17.48 6.20
CA PRO A 406 -29.24 17.37 6.98
C PRO A 406 -30.47 17.52 6.08
N VAL A 407 -31.51 16.71 6.32
CA VAL A 407 -32.76 16.74 5.52
C VAL A 407 -33.37 18.14 5.47
N GLY A 408 -33.45 18.83 6.62
CA GLY A 408 -33.99 20.19 6.70
C GLY A 408 -33.17 21.28 5.99
N SER A 409 -32.01 20.94 5.42
CA SER A 409 -31.11 21.89 4.75
C SER A 409 -31.13 21.77 3.22
N PHE A 410 -31.93 20.88 2.62
CA PHE A 410 -31.93 20.63 1.17
C PHE A 410 -32.04 21.91 0.33
N ALA A 411 -32.98 22.81 0.67
CA ALA A 411 -33.15 24.08 -0.05
C ALA A 411 -31.90 24.98 0.01
N GLN A 412 -31.20 25.01 1.15
CA GLN A 412 -29.98 25.80 1.32
C GLN A 412 -28.82 25.20 0.50
N ILE A 413 -28.69 23.86 0.49
CA ILE A 413 -27.70 23.16 -0.32
C ILE A 413 -27.96 23.40 -1.81
N ALA A 414 -29.20 23.21 -2.26
CA ALA A 414 -29.59 23.42 -3.65
C ALA A 414 -29.27 24.86 -4.11
N ALA A 415 -29.61 25.86 -3.28
CA ALA A 415 -29.29 27.25 -3.57
C ALA A 415 -27.77 27.50 -3.63
N ALA A 416 -27.00 26.95 -2.69
CA ALA A 416 -25.54 27.07 -2.70
C ALA A 416 -24.93 26.43 -3.95
N LEU A 417 -25.34 25.22 -4.30
CA LEU A 417 -24.87 24.50 -5.48
C LEU A 417 -25.25 25.20 -6.80
N ALA A 418 -26.39 25.88 -6.85
CA ALA A 418 -26.77 26.72 -7.98
C ALA A 418 -25.82 27.93 -8.15
N THR A 419 -25.28 28.47 -7.04
CA THR A 419 -24.28 29.57 -7.09
C THR A 419 -22.86 29.11 -7.38
N ILE A 420 -22.53 27.87 -6.99
CA ILE A 420 -21.27 27.22 -7.34
C ILE A 420 -21.23 26.96 -8.84
N GLY A 421 -22.36 26.57 -9.44
CA GLY A 421 -22.49 26.39 -10.89
C GLY A 421 -21.37 25.51 -11.44
N ASP A 422 -20.80 25.91 -12.58
CA ASP A 422 -19.71 25.18 -13.27
C ASP A 422 -18.31 25.43 -12.64
N LYS A 423 -18.21 26.00 -11.42
CA LYS A 423 -16.91 26.25 -10.77
C LYS A 423 -16.23 24.96 -10.28
N VAL A 424 -16.97 23.85 -10.23
CA VAL A 424 -16.46 22.55 -9.82
C VAL A 424 -16.54 21.61 -11.02
N ASP A 425 -15.37 21.18 -11.50
CA ASP A 425 -15.25 20.24 -12.62
C ASP A 425 -15.30 18.78 -12.13
N LEU A 426 -16.25 18.47 -11.24
CA LEU A 426 -16.46 17.13 -10.69
C LEU A 426 -17.96 16.83 -10.58
N PRO A 427 -18.39 15.57 -10.81
CA PRO A 427 -19.71 15.12 -10.41
C PRO A 427 -19.96 15.38 -8.93
N VAL A 428 -21.06 16.08 -8.63
CA VAL A 428 -21.54 16.27 -7.25
C VAL A 428 -22.60 15.23 -6.95
N ALA A 429 -22.40 14.52 -5.85
CA ALA A 429 -23.34 13.57 -5.27
C ALA A 429 -23.94 14.14 -3.97
N VAL A 430 -25.24 13.92 -3.75
CA VAL A 430 -25.92 14.37 -2.53
C VAL A 430 -26.54 13.19 -1.81
N GLY A 431 -26.39 13.15 -0.48
CA GLY A 431 -27.02 12.17 0.39
C GLY A 431 -27.56 12.81 1.67
N PRO A 432 -28.78 12.46 2.13
CA PRO A 432 -29.28 12.93 3.40
C PRO A 432 -28.46 12.34 4.55
N ILE A 433 -28.37 13.05 5.66
CA ILE A 433 -27.90 12.51 6.94
C ILE A 433 -29.10 11.90 7.64
N THR A 434 -29.05 10.60 7.87
CA THR A 434 -30.15 9.81 8.45
C THR A 434 -29.68 9.09 9.72
N PRO A 435 -30.55 8.90 10.73
CA PRO A 435 -30.20 8.12 11.91
C PRO A 435 -29.84 6.66 11.58
N ILE A 436 -28.95 6.09 12.38
CA ILE A 436 -28.66 4.66 12.36
C ILE A 436 -29.70 3.93 13.22
N GLY A 437 -30.66 3.25 12.57
CA GLY A 437 -31.69 2.40 13.19
C GLY A 437 -33.09 2.63 12.62
N SER A 438 -33.95 1.61 12.66
CA SER A 438 -35.38 1.74 12.31
C SER A 438 -36.16 2.26 13.52
N SER A 439 -36.91 3.35 13.36
CA SER A 439 -37.66 3.97 14.45
C SER A 439 -38.79 3.08 14.96
N ASP A 440 -38.81 2.85 16.27
CA ASP A 440 -39.96 3.13 17.14
C ASP A 440 -39.43 3.35 18.58
N GLU A 441 -39.59 4.57 19.09
CA GLU A 441 -39.41 5.00 20.50
C GLU A 441 -38.02 5.36 21.08
N ALA A 442 -36.88 5.18 20.39
CA ALA A 442 -35.57 5.58 20.93
C ALA A 442 -34.90 6.76 20.18
N VAL A 443 -34.31 7.71 20.93
CA VAL A 443 -33.43 8.75 20.35
C VAL A 443 -32.13 8.09 19.89
N HIS A 444 -31.87 8.11 18.58
CA HIS A 444 -30.65 7.59 18.00
C HIS A 444 -29.55 8.67 17.99
N HIS A 445 -28.40 8.38 18.60
CA HIS A 445 -27.28 9.33 18.69
C HIS A 445 -26.36 9.32 17.47
N PHE A 446 -26.45 8.27 16.65
CA PHE A 446 -25.54 8.01 15.54
C PHE A 446 -26.26 8.19 14.20
N VAL A 447 -25.52 8.68 13.21
CA VAL A 447 -26.03 8.96 11.88
C VAL A 447 -25.17 8.27 10.82
N SER A 448 -25.80 8.00 9.68
CA SER A 448 -25.12 7.67 8.44
C SER A 448 -25.56 8.65 7.35
N THR A 449 -25.13 8.41 6.12
CA THR A 449 -25.58 9.18 4.96
C THR A 449 -26.11 8.28 3.86
N GLY A 450 -27.10 8.80 3.14
CA GLY A 450 -27.70 8.17 1.97
C GLY A 450 -29.21 8.03 2.11
N PHE A 451 -29.89 8.15 0.97
CA PHE A 451 -31.31 7.84 0.82
C PHE A 451 -31.54 6.35 1.06
N ASP A 452 -32.72 6.00 1.57
CA ASP A 452 -33.14 4.61 1.59
C ASP A 452 -33.36 4.12 0.14
N PRO A 453 -32.79 2.97 -0.27
CA PRO A 453 -33.03 2.41 -1.59
C PRO A 453 -34.50 2.09 -1.89
N GLN A 454 -35.35 1.96 -0.87
CA GLN A 454 -36.76 1.59 -0.99
C GLN A 454 -37.68 2.79 -0.79
N ASP A 455 -38.20 3.33 -1.90
CA ASP A 455 -39.33 4.29 -1.92
C ASP A 455 -39.19 5.45 -0.91
N ASP A 456 -38.02 6.09 -0.92
CA ASP A 456 -37.69 7.19 -0.01
C ASP A 456 -38.31 8.50 -0.50
N PRO A 457 -39.31 9.08 0.21
CA PRO A 457 -39.94 10.34 -0.19
C PRO A 457 -38.96 11.52 -0.23
N LEU A 458 -37.78 11.39 0.41
CA LEU A 458 -36.73 12.40 0.35
C LEU A 458 -36.10 12.50 -1.05
N VAL A 459 -36.16 11.45 -1.87
CA VAL A 459 -35.71 11.50 -3.27
C VAL A 459 -36.58 12.47 -4.06
N ASP A 460 -37.91 12.35 -3.92
CA ASP A 460 -38.87 13.26 -4.56
C ASP A 460 -38.74 14.69 -4.03
N GLU A 461 -38.53 14.85 -2.72
CA GLU A 461 -38.27 16.16 -2.12
C GLU A 461 -37.02 16.80 -2.72
N TRP A 462 -35.92 16.06 -2.85
CA TRP A 462 -34.69 16.55 -3.46
C TRP A 462 -34.87 16.87 -4.95
N ALA A 463 -35.54 15.98 -5.71
CA ALA A 463 -35.80 16.15 -7.13
C ALA A 463 -36.68 17.38 -7.44
N GLY A 464 -37.41 17.91 -6.46
CA GLY A 464 -38.16 19.16 -6.57
C GLY A 464 -37.32 20.43 -6.70
N PHE A 465 -36.02 20.38 -6.39
CA PHE A 465 -35.11 21.53 -6.52
C PHE A 465 -34.40 21.56 -7.89
N ASP A 466 -34.23 22.75 -8.46
CA ASP A 466 -33.48 22.93 -9.72
C ASP A 466 -31.97 22.80 -9.48
N THR A 467 -31.49 21.55 -9.48
CA THR A 467 -30.08 21.20 -9.26
C THR A 467 -29.44 20.46 -10.43
N ALA A 468 -30.17 20.25 -11.53
CA ALA A 468 -29.75 19.42 -12.66
C ALA A 468 -28.43 19.86 -13.34
N ARG A 469 -28.03 21.14 -13.15
CA ARG A 469 -26.74 21.66 -13.64
C ARG A 469 -25.58 21.35 -12.70
N SER A 470 -25.84 21.26 -11.41
CA SER A 470 -24.81 21.18 -10.36
C SER A 470 -24.69 19.80 -9.73
N VAL A 471 -25.75 18.99 -9.73
CA VAL A 471 -25.81 17.66 -9.10
C VAL A 471 -26.11 16.60 -10.15
N ARG A 472 -25.34 15.51 -10.12
CA ARG A 472 -25.44 14.41 -11.10
C ARG A 472 -25.78 13.09 -10.45
N GLU A 473 -25.56 12.97 -9.15
CA GLU A 473 -25.62 11.70 -8.43
C GLU A 473 -26.40 11.84 -7.12
N LEU A 474 -27.10 10.78 -6.73
CA LEU A 474 -27.69 10.62 -5.40
C LEU A 474 -27.01 9.46 -4.68
N VAL A 475 -26.75 9.65 -3.39
CA VAL A 475 -26.13 8.64 -2.53
C VAL A 475 -27.20 7.84 -1.83
N PHE A 476 -27.18 6.53 -1.99
CA PHE A 476 -28.08 5.58 -1.33
C PHE A 476 -27.29 4.73 -0.34
N ARG A 477 -27.98 4.25 0.70
CA ARG A 477 -27.36 3.42 1.75
C ARG A 477 -28.05 2.07 1.87
N VAL A 478 -27.29 1.00 1.77
CA VAL A 478 -27.75 -0.36 2.05
C VAL A 478 -27.40 -0.71 3.49
N ALA A 479 -28.42 -0.84 4.34
CA ALA A 479 -28.28 -1.19 5.74
C ALA A 479 -27.67 -2.62 5.92
N PRO A 480 -26.96 -2.89 7.04
CA PRO A 480 -26.28 -4.17 7.28
C PRO A 480 -27.14 -5.44 7.10
N GLU A 481 -28.42 -5.35 7.43
CA GLU A 481 -29.40 -6.43 7.38
C GLU A 481 -30.17 -6.52 6.05
N ALA A 482 -30.07 -5.49 5.20
CA ALA A 482 -30.74 -5.46 3.91
C ALA A 482 -30.00 -6.31 2.88
N GLY A 483 -30.76 -6.96 1.99
CA GLY A 483 -30.20 -7.66 0.83
C GLY A 483 -29.61 -6.65 -0.16
N ILE A 484 -28.38 -6.88 -0.61
CA ILE A 484 -27.64 -5.91 -1.41
C ILE A 484 -28.19 -5.83 -2.82
N SER A 485 -28.38 -6.97 -3.50
CA SER A 485 -28.69 -6.97 -4.93
C SER A 485 -29.99 -6.20 -5.24
N GLY A 486 -31.07 -6.50 -4.51
CA GLY A 486 -32.35 -5.80 -4.69
C GLY A 486 -32.32 -4.34 -4.23
N SER A 487 -31.47 -4.00 -3.24
CA SER A 487 -31.30 -2.62 -2.80
C SER A 487 -30.54 -1.79 -3.84
N VAL A 488 -29.48 -2.34 -4.44
CA VAL A 488 -28.73 -1.68 -5.52
C VAL A 488 -29.63 -1.44 -6.74
N GLU A 489 -30.43 -2.43 -7.14
CA GLU A 489 -31.40 -2.28 -8.23
C GLU A 489 -32.42 -1.18 -7.94
N SER A 490 -32.94 -1.14 -6.71
CA SER A 490 -33.95 -0.14 -6.29
C SER A 490 -33.35 1.26 -6.23
N ALA A 491 -32.13 1.42 -5.70
CA ALA A 491 -31.39 2.67 -5.71
C ALA A 491 -31.12 3.17 -7.13
N HIS A 492 -30.69 2.29 -8.03
CA HIS A 492 -30.45 2.63 -9.43
C HIS A 492 -31.73 3.12 -10.12
N ARG A 493 -32.85 2.41 -9.92
CA ARG A 493 -34.16 2.81 -10.46
C ARG A 493 -34.61 4.17 -9.92
N ALA A 494 -34.59 4.35 -8.59
CA ALA A 494 -35.01 5.59 -7.94
C ALA A 494 -34.18 6.79 -8.41
N ALA A 495 -32.85 6.65 -8.50
CA ALA A 495 -31.98 7.69 -9.03
C ALA A 495 -32.34 8.04 -10.48
N THR A 496 -32.49 7.02 -11.34
CA THR A 496 -32.72 7.21 -12.78
C THR A 496 -34.08 7.83 -13.06
N GLU A 497 -35.13 7.43 -12.35
CA GLU A 497 -36.48 8.01 -12.44
C GLU A 497 -36.48 9.50 -12.04
N ALA A 498 -35.65 9.86 -11.06
CA ALA A 498 -35.43 11.25 -10.64
C ALA A 498 -34.42 12.02 -11.52
N GLY A 499 -33.81 11.39 -12.53
CA GLY A 499 -32.86 12.02 -13.46
C GLY A 499 -31.40 12.09 -12.99
N TYR A 500 -31.02 11.26 -12.02
CA TYR A 500 -29.66 11.17 -11.45
C TYR A 500 -29.03 9.79 -11.66
N SER A 501 -27.72 9.68 -11.41
CA SER A 501 -27.02 8.38 -11.24
C SER A 501 -26.94 7.98 -9.77
N ALA A 502 -26.74 6.69 -9.50
CA ALA A 502 -26.68 6.17 -8.13
C ALA A 502 -25.23 5.97 -7.65
N VAL A 503 -24.95 6.46 -6.45
CA VAL A 503 -23.80 6.04 -5.63
C VAL A 503 -24.36 5.22 -4.48
N VAL A 504 -23.85 4.01 -4.26
CA VAL A 504 -24.40 3.09 -3.25
C VAL A 504 -23.35 2.78 -2.18
N LEU A 505 -23.67 3.11 -0.94
CA LEU A 505 -22.87 2.79 0.24
C LEU A 505 -23.43 1.51 0.87
N ILE A 506 -22.62 0.45 0.89
CA ILE A 506 -22.96 -0.82 1.52
C ILE A 506 -22.31 -0.88 2.89
N ASP A 507 -23.13 -0.80 3.93
CA ASP A 507 -22.66 -1.06 5.28
C ASP A 507 -22.35 -2.56 5.42
N LEU A 508 -21.12 -2.89 5.83
CA LEU A 508 -20.73 -4.22 6.26
C LEU A 508 -21.41 -4.58 7.59
N PRO A 509 -21.48 -5.88 7.91
CA PRO A 509 -22.26 -6.34 9.05
C PRO A 509 -21.77 -5.71 10.37
N ARG A 510 -22.73 -5.40 11.23
CA ARG A 510 -22.49 -4.91 12.59
C ARG A 510 -23.60 -5.36 13.51
N SER A 511 -23.30 -5.40 14.80
CA SER A 511 -24.27 -5.74 15.84
C SER A 511 -24.79 -4.44 16.50
N SER A 512 -24.94 -4.43 17.82
CA SER A 512 -25.35 -3.25 18.59
C SER A 512 -24.19 -2.30 18.87
N GLU A 513 -24.50 -1.15 19.49
CA GLU A 513 -23.53 -0.12 19.89
C GLU A 513 -22.34 -0.66 20.71
N SER A 514 -22.54 -1.71 21.51
CA SER A 514 -21.54 -2.23 22.45
C SER A 514 -21.10 -3.67 22.15
N THR A 515 -21.67 -4.31 21.14
CA THR A 515 -21.38 -5.71 20.80
C THR A 515 -20.54 -5.76 19.55
N THR A 516 -19.38 -6.42 19.64
CA THR A 516 -18.51 -6.60 18.47
C THR A 516 -19.14 -7.58 17.49
N PHE A 517 -19.14 -7.23 16.22
CA PHE A 517 -19.41 -8.17 15.14
C PHE A 517 -18.11 -8.79 14.62
N GLU A 518 -17.90 -10.07 14.92
CA GLU A 518 -16.64 -10.79 14.66
C GLU A 518 -16.79 -11.96 13.66
N ASP A 519 -17.96 -12.07 12.98
CA ASP A 519 -18.22 -13.16 12.04
C ASP A 519 -17.63 -12.86 10.64
N ASP A 520 -16.37 -13.25 10.46
CA ASP A 520 -15.64 -13.09 9.19
C ASP A 520 -16.31 -13.82 8.02
N ARG A 521 -17.07 -14.90 8.27
CA ARG A 521 -17.76 -15.63 7.20
C ARG A 521 -18.96 -14.83 6.70
N ALA A 522 -19.79 -14.32 7.62
CA ALA A 522 -20.91 -13.46 7.25
C ALA A 522 -20.45 -12.17 6.56
N LEU A 523 -19.32 -11.60 7.00
CA LEU A 523 -18.68 -10.48 6.33
C LEU A 523 -18.23 -10.85 4.90
N ALA A 524 -17.52 -11.95 4.73
CA ALA A 524 -17.07 -12.42 3.41
C ALA A 524 -18.24 -12.72 2.45
N ASP A 525 -19.32 -13.34 2.94
CA ASP A 525 -20.50 -13.61 2.12
C ASP A 525 -21.21 -12.32 1.68
N ARG A 526 -21.28 -11.30 2.55
CA ARG A 526 -21.81 -9.98 2.19
C ARG A 526 -20.92 -9.23 1.19
N VAL A 527 -19.60 -9.36 1.31
CA VAL A 527 -18.64 -8.81 0.33
C VAL A 527 -18.83 -9.46 -1.04
N ALA A 528 -19.04 -10.78 -1.09
CA ALA A 528 -19.30 -11.49 -2.34
C ALA A 528 -20.59 -10.99 -3.02
N GLU A 529 -21.66 -10.78 -2.26
CA GLU A 529 -22.90 -10.21 -2.80
C GLU A 529 -22.70 -8.78 -3.34
N ALA A 530 -21.92 -7.95 -2.64
CA ALA A 530 -21.58 -6.60 -3.10
C ALA A 530 -20.81 -6.59 -4.43
N VAL A 531 -19.83 -7.49 -4.59
CA VAL A 531 -19.11 -7.67 -5.86
C VAL A 531 -20.06 -8.09 -6.98
N GLY A 532 -20.96 -9.05 -6.71
CA GLY A 532 -21.97 -9.49 -7.66
C GLY A 532 -22.88 -8.34 -8.12
N ALA A 533 -23.37 -7.53 -7.17
CA ALA A 533 -24.20 -6.37 -7.48
C ALA A 533 -23.44 -5.30 -8.29
N ALA A 534 -22.18 -5.03 -7.96
CA ALA A 534 -21.33 -4.08 -8.70
C ALA A 534 -21.03 -4.52 -10.14
N LEU A 535 -20.91 -5.83 -10.37
CA LEU A 535 -20.74 -6.38 -11.72
C LEU A 535 -22.03 -6.31 -12.54
N ALA A 536 -23.19 -6.42 -11.89
CA ALA A 536 -24.51 -6.29 -12.53
C ALA A 536 -24.90 -4.84 -12.82
N HIS A 537 -24.45 -3.88 -12.01
CA HIS A 537 -24.77 -2.45 -12.08
C HIS A 537 -23.50 -1.60 -12.22
N ARG A 538 -22.78 -1.74 -13.34
CA ARG A 538 -21.49 -1.06 -13.56
C ARG A 538 -21.60 0.46 -13.67
N GLU A 539 -22.80 0.97 -13.91
CA GLU A 539 -23.13 2.38 -13.94
C GLU A 539 -23.25 3.00 -12.54
N ALA A 540 -23.43 2.19 -11.49
CA ALA A 540 -23.48 2.66 -10.12
C ALA A 540 -22.10 2.55 -9.47
N ALA A 541 -21.69 3.61 -8.76
CA ALA A 541 -20.47 3.53 -7.95
C ALA A 541 -20.81 2.91 -6.59
N ILE A 542 -20.20 1.76 -6.27
CA ILE A 542 -20.50 1.01 -5.05
C ILE A 542 -19.30 1.04 -4.10
N PHE A 543 -19.55 1.39 -2.83
CA PHE A 543 -18.53 1.44 -1.78
C PHE A 543 -18.87 0.53 -0.62
N LEU A 544 -17.89 -0.25 -0.15
CA LEU A 544 -17.98 -1.00 1.10
C LEU A 544 -17.58 -0.13 2.29
N ASP A 545 -18.29 -0.25 3.42
CA ASP A 545 -17.94 0.39 4.68
C ASP A 545 -18.07 -0.56 5.88
N SER A 546 -17.01 -0.95 6.61
CA SER A 546 -15.69 -0.30 6.68
C SER A 546 -14.54 -1.15 6.14
N PHE A 547 -13.55 -0.47 5.53
CA PHE A 547 -12.34 -1.13 5.05
C PHE A 547 -11.52 -1.79 6.16
N MET A 548 -11.34 -1.10 7.28
CA MET A 548 -10.58 -1.56 8.44
C MET A 548 -11.53 -1.83 9.60
N ASP A 549 -11.14 -2.75 10.49
CA ASP A 549 -11.82 -2.98 11.76
C ASP A 549 -12.12 -1.68 12.50
N HIS A 550 -13.31 -1.62 13.09
CA HIS A 550 -13.58 -0.68 14.16
C HIS A 550 -13.50 -1.47 15.47
N ASP A 551 -12.35 -1.42 16.14
CA ASP A 551 -12.06 -2.16 17.38
C ASP A 551 -12.33 -1.34 18.65
N ARG A 552 -12.64 -0.05 18.49
CA ARG A 552 -12.84 0.92 19.58
C ARG A 552 -14.13 1.68 19.34
N SER A 553 -14.69 2.20 20.44
CA SER A 553 -15.92 2.99 20.43
C SER A 553 -17.16 2.16 20.03
N TYR A 554 -18.15 2.82 19.44
CA TYR A 554 -19.47 2.26 19.17
C TYR A 554 -19.50 1.43 17.87
N TYR A 555 -20.37 0.42 17.87
CA TYR A 555 -20.53 -0.54 16.77
C TYR A 555 -19.21 -1.21 16.37
N PRO A 556 -18.49 -1.82 17.33
CA PRO A 556 -17.26 -2.52 17.01
C PRO A 556 -17.54 -3.67 16.04
N ARG A 557 -16.68 -3.83 15.03
CA ARG A 557 -16.89 -4.78 13.92
C ARG A 557 -15.62 -5.02 13.14
N HIS A 558 -15.53 -6.20 12.54
CA HIS A 558 -14.50 -6.50 11.57
C HIS A 558 -14.69 -5.72 10.26
N GLY A 559 -13.58 -5.37 9.61
CA GLY A 559 -13.52 -4.84 8.25
C GLY A 559 -12.92 -5.86 7.26
N LEU A 560 -12.38 -5.35 6.15
CA LEU A 560 -11.58 -6.13 5.19
C LEU A 560 -10.14 -6.34 5.67
N ILE A 561 -9.62 -5.43 6.50
CA ILE A 561 -8.32 -5.55 7.19
C ILE A 561 -8.48 -5.31 8.69
N ASP A 562 -7.59 -5.89 9.49
CA ASP A 562 -7.54 -5.64 10.93
C ASP A 562 -6.82 -4.32 11.29
N ARG A 563 -6.65 -4.07 12.60
CA ARG A 563 -5.97 -2.87 13.13
C ARG A 563 -4.44 -2.92 13.04
N HIS A 564 -3.88 -4.08 12.72
CA HIS A 564 -2.47 -4.24 12.34
C HIS A 564 -2.25 -3.99 10.84
N HIS A 565 -3.33 -3.78 10.09
CA HIS A 565 -3.40 -3.63 8.63
C HIS A 565 -3.25 -4.95 7.87
N ASN A 566 -3.50 -6.06 8.53
CA ASN A 566 -3.40 -7.39 7.93
C ASN A 566 -4.73 -7.79 7.26
N PRO A 567 -4.67 -8.49 6.10
CA PRO A 567 -5.87 -8.98 5.42
C PRO A 567 -6.74 -9.89 6.28
N ARG A 568 -8.05 -9.62 6.29
CA ARG A 568 -9.08 -10.54 6.81
C ARG A 568 -9.66 -11.42 5.69
N PRO A 569 -10.39 -12.50 6.03
CA PRO A 569 -11.08 -13.32 5.04
C PRO A 569 -11.99 -12.53 4.08
N GLY A 570 -12.55 -11.40 4.52
CA GLY A 570 -13.31 -10.47 3.68
C GLY A 570 -12.52 -9.90 2.51
N LEU A 571 -11.26 -9.49 2.70
CA LEU A 571 -10.42 -8.98 1.61
C LEU A 571 -10.06 -10.09 0.61
N VAL A 572 -9.75 -11.29 1.11
CA VAL A 572 -9.46 -12.44 0.25
C VAL A 572 -10.69 -12.78 -0.60
N ARG A 573 -11.89 -12.76 0.00
CA ARG A 573 -13.13 -12.98 -0.74
C ARG A 573 -13.39 -11.89 -1.78
N LEU A 574 -13.13 -10.62 -1.47
CA LEU A 574 -13.20 -9.52 -2.43
C LEU A 574 -12.34 -9.81 -3.67
N ILE A 575 -11.09 -10.24 -3.47
CA ILE A 575 -10.14 -10.57 -4.54
C ILE A 575 -10.64 -11.75 -5.39
N GLU A 576 -11.07 -12.83 -4.73
CA GLU A 576 -11.53 -14.04 -5.42
C GLU A 576 -12.77 -13.77 -6.28
N GLU A 577 -13.78 -13.08 -5.74
CA GLU A 577 -15.02 -12.81 -6.48
C GLU A 577 -14.79 -11.78 -7.59
N SER A 578 -13.96 -10.76 -7.35
CA SER A 578 -13.61 -9.78 -8.39
C SER A 578 -12.91 -10.49 -9.55
N SER A 579 -11.89 -11.30 -9.29
CA SER A 579 -11.16 -12.01 -10.35
C SER A 579 -12.04 -13.01 -11.12
N ARG A 580 -12.91 -13.77 -10.44
CA ARG A 580 -13.86 -14.68 -11.10
C ARG A 580 -14.91 -13.95 -11.94
N GLY A 581 -15.48 -12.88 -11.40
CA GLY A 581 -16.51 -12.08 -12.05
C GLY A 581 -16.01 -11.40 -13.33
N TRP A 582 -14.73 -11.03 -13.37
CA TRP A 582 -14.09 -10.53 -14.59
C TRP A 582 -13.95 -11.60 -15.68
N ILE A 583 -13.61 -12.83 -15.31
CA ILE A 583 -13.52 -13.95 -16.25
C ILE A 583 -14.90 -14.26 -16.85
N THR A 584 -15.96 -14.26 -16.03
CA THR A 584 -17.32 -14.57 -16.48
C THR A 584 -17.98 -13.43 -17.26
N ALA A 585 -17.61 -12.17 -16.98
CA ALA A 585 -18.08 -10.99 -17.70
C ALA A 585 -17.30 -10.69 -19.00
N GLY A 586 -16.36 -11.55 -19.39
CA GLY A 586 -15.50 -11.37 -20.56
C GLY A 586 -16.28 -11.19 -21.88
N ASN A 587 -16.28 -9.93 -22.35
CA ASN A 587 -16.23 -9.52 -23.75
C ASN A 587 -14.87 -9.87 -24.37
#